data_AF-A0A6M0IX89-F1
#
_entry.id   AF-A0A6M0IX89-F1
#
_cell.length_a   1.000
_cell.length_b   1.000
_cell.length_c   1.000
_cell.angle_alpha   90.00
_cell.angle_beta   90.00
_cell.angle_gamma   90.00
#
_symmetry.space_group_name_H-M   'P 1'
#
loop_
_entity.id
_entity.type
_entity.pdbx_description
1 polymer ?
#
loop_
_entity_poly.entity_id
_entity_poly.type
_entity_poly.pdbx_seq_one_letter_code
_entity_poly.pdbx_strand_id
1 'polypeptide(L)'
;MTNQTNAPPAVDYAPLELQGELISMQELTIEELLIIGQSQIPESQQELHLQLLEKNQNNQLSESDRLLLRSLRVSADYLMLKKAYSYELLKWKGYSLPNFEQLIN
;
A
#
# COMPACT_ATOMS: atom_id res chain seq x y z
N MET A 1 -20.97 -25.49 -19.38
CA MET A 1 -20.89 -24.04 -19.10
C MET A 1 -20.19 -23.88 -17.77
N THR A 2 -18.90 -23.55 -17.77
CA THR A 2 -18.15 -23.32 -16.53
C THR A 2 -18.55 -21.96 -15.98
N ASN A 3 -19.46 -21.94 -15.01
CA ASN A 3 -19.67 -20.77 -14.16
C ASN A 3 -18.38 -20.49 -13.40
N GLN A 4 -17.51 -19.69 -14.01
CA GLN A 4 -16.41 -19.04 -13.31
C GLN A 4 -17.06 -17.95 -12.45
N THR A 5 -17.58 -18.30 -11.28
CA THR A 5 -16.77 -18.08 -10.08
C THR A 5 -15.84 -16.87 -10.12
N ASN A 6 -16.24 -15.64 -10.45
CA ASN A 6 -15.30 -14.51 -10.43
C ASN A 6 -14.97 -14.19 -8.95
N ALA A 7 -14.09 -15.00 -8.37
CA ALA A 7 -13.69 -14.91 -6.97
C ALA A 7 -12.84 -13.65 -6.76
N PRO A 8 -12.91 -13.03 -5.57
CA PRO A 8 -12.05 -11.90 -5.26
C PRO A 8 -10.58 -12.31 -5.29
N PRO A 9 -9.65 -11.37 -5.54
CA PRO A 9 -8.22 -11.64 -5.54
C PRO A 9 -7.77 -12.23 -4.20
N ALA A 10 -6.92 -13.27 -4.26
CA ALA A 10 -6.38 -13.94 -3.07
C ALA A 10 -5.52 -12.99 -2.21
N VAL A 11 -5.29 -13.36 -0.94
CA VAL A 11 -4.50 -12.58 0.03
C VAL A 11 -3.41 -13.40 0.73
N ASP A 12 -3.26 -14.68 0.37
CA ASP A 12 -2.35 -15.65 1.01
C ASP A 12 -0.86 -15.30 0.88
N TYR A 13 -0.51 -14.50 -0.14
CA TYR A 13 0.83 -13.95 -0.32
C TYR A 13 1.16 -12.78 0.62
N ALA A 14 0.16 -12.20 1.31
CA ALA A 14 0.37 -11.07 2.21
C ALA A 14 0.83 -11.52 3.60
N PRO A 15 1.57 -10.67 4.35
CA PRO A 15 1.86 -10.90 5.76
C PRO A 15 0.59 -11.14 6.56
N LEU A 16 0.64 -12.06 7.53
CA LEU A 16 -0.53 -12.49 8.30
C LEU A 16 -1.24 -11.30 8.98
N GLU A 17 -0.46 -10.31 9.40
CA GLU A 17 -0.93 -9.08 10.04
C GLU A 17 -1.81 -8.22 9.12
N LEU A 18 -1.62 -8.32 7.80
CA LEU A 18 -2.40 -7.56 6.80
C LEU A 18 -3.52 -8.36 6.16
N GLN A 19 -3.51 -9.69 6.22
CA GLN A 19 -4.52 -10.51 5.57
C GLN A 19 -5.95 -10.14 6.00
N GLY A 20 -6.18 -9.89 7.29
CA GLY A 20 -7.50 -9.46 7.80
C GLY A 20 -7.95 -8.11 7.24
N GLU A 21 -7.03 -7.14 7.12
CA GLU A 21 -7.32 -5.83 6.52
C GLU A 21 -7.63 -5.98 5.02
N LEU A 22 -6.84 -6.76 4.29
CA LEU A 22 -7.07 -7.02 2.86
C LEU A 22 -8.38 -7.76 2.61
N ILE A 23 -8.76 -8.72 3.46
CA ILE A 23 -10.07 -9.39 3.37
C ILE A 23 -11.19 -8.37 3.56
N SER A 24 -11.05 -7.47 4.54
CA SER A 24 -12.03 -6.41 4.80
C SER A 24 -12.16 -5.45 3.62
N MET A 25 -11.08 -5.21 2.87
CA MET A 25 -11.10 -4.38 1.66
C MET A 25 -11.99 -4.94 0.54
N GLN A 26 -12.25 -6.26 0.50
CA GLN A 26 -13.06 -6.88 -0.56
C GLN A 26 -14.52 -6.36 -0.56
N GLU A 27 -15.01 -5.98 0.62
CA GLU A 27 -16.36 -5.46 0.86
C GLU A 27 -16.49 -3.95 0.58
N LEU A 28 -15.39 -3.25 0.35
CA LEU A 28 -15.40 -1.80 0.10
C LEU A 28 -16.03 -1.43 -1.25
N THR A 29 -16.54 -0.20 -1.32
CA THR A 29 -17.03 0.39 -2.57
C THR A 29 -15.89 0.79 -3.50
N ILE A 30 -16.21 1.08 -4.75
CA ILE A 30 -15.23 1.56 -5.74
C ILE A 30 -14.58 2.87 -5.27
N GLU A 31 -15.35 3.78 -4.68
CA GLU A 31 -14.89 5.07 -4.21
C GLU A 31 -13.89 4.93 -3.05
N GLU A 32 -14.20 4.07 -2.08
CA GLU A 32 -13.31 3.76 -0.95
C GLU A 32 -12.00 3.14 -1.42
N LEU A 33 -12.08 2.21 -2.38
CA LEU A 33 -10.92 1.59 -3.00
C LEU A 33 -10.06 2.63 -3.74
N LEU A 34 -10.67 3.56 -4.49
CA LEU A 34 -9.92 4.64 -5.16
C LEU A 34 -9.16 5.51 -4.16
N ILE A 35 -9.77 5.87 -3.02
CA ILE A 35 -9.10 6.63 -1.96
C ILE A 35 -7.86 5.87 -1.45
N ILE A 36 -7.99 4.57 -1.19
CA ILE A 36 -6.87 3.74 -0.75
C ILE A 36 -5.80 3.64 -1.85
N GLY A 37 -6.21 3.39 -3.10
CA GLY A 37 -5.32 3.26 -4.25
C GLY A 37 -4.51 4.51 -4.55
N GLN A 38 -5.07 5.69 -4.25
CA GLN A 38 -4.44 7.00 -4.45
C GLN A 38 -3.72 7.53 -3.20
N SER A 39 -3.83 6.85 -2.06
CA SER A 39 -3.20 7.27 -0.81
C SER A 39 -1.68 7.46 -0.95
N GLN A 40 -1.15 8.41 -0.19
CA GLN A 40 0.28 8.77 -0.21
C GLN A 40 0.87 8.71 1.19
N ILE A 41 2.18 8.48 1.26
CA ILE A 41 2.93 8.62 2.52
C ILE A 41 2.88 10.10 2.91
N PRO A 42 2.53 10.46 4.16
CA PRO A 42 2.54 11.85 4.61
C PRO A 42 3.90 12.52 4.38
N GLU A 43 3.90 13.78 3.94
CA GLU A 43 5.13 14.55 3.66
C GLU A 43 6.10 14.53 4.85
N SER A 44 5.58 14.71 6.07
CA SER A 44 6.38 14.66 7.30
C SER A 44 7.10 13.32 7.51
N GLN A 45 6.50 12.20 7.08
CA GLN A 45 7.16 10.89 7.14
C GLN A 45 8.23 10.74 6.04
N GLN A 46 8.01 11.34 4.87
CA GLN A 46 9.00 11.37 3.79
C GLN A 46 10.22 12.19 4.18
N GLU A 47 10.02 13.39 4.73
CA GLU A 47 11.08 14.26 5.24
C GLU A 47 11.89 13.57 6.35
N LEU A 48 11.20 12.96 7.32
CA LEU A 48 11.83 12.21 8.39
C LEU A 48 12.66 11.05 7.85
N HIS A 49 12.14 10.31 6.86
CA HIS A 49 12.88 9.24 6.21
C HIS A 49 14.17 9.76 5.54
N LEU A 50 14.10 10.88 4.81
CA LEU A 50 15.27 11.51 4.19
C LEU A 50 16.32 11.95 5.22
N GLN A 51 15.90 12.58 6.32
CA GLN A 51 16.80 12.98 7.41
C GLN A 51 17.51 11.77 8.03
N LEU A 52 16.79 10.66 8.23
CA LEU A 52 17.38 9.44 8.76
C LEU A 52 18.37 8.80 7.77
N LEU A 53 18.09 8.84 6.47
CA LEU A 53 19.04 8.38 5.44
C LEU A 53 20.31 9.23 5.41
N GLU A 54 20.20 10.55 5.54
CA GLU A 54 21.35 11.45 5.62
C GLU A 54 22.20 11.15 6.86
N LYS A 55 21.58 11.00 8.03
CA LYS A 55 22.27 10.55 9.25
C LYS A 55 22.97 9.19 9.04
N ASN A 56 22.35 8.28 8.27
CA ASN A 56 22.92 6.96 8.03
C ASN A 56 24.22 7.06 7.22
N GLN A 57 24.19 7.87 6.16
CA GLN A 57 25.36 8.13 5.32
C GLN A 57 26.51 8.74 6.13
N ASN A 58 26.18 9.58 7.11
CA ASN A 58 27.15 10.21 8.00
C ASN A 58 27.57 9.32 9.20
N ASN A 59 27.08 8.08 9.29
CA ASN A 59 27.30 7.16 10.43
C ASN A 59 26.83 7.72 11.78
N GLN A 60 25.80 8.58 11.78
CA GLN A 60 25.26 9.27 12.95
C GLN A 60 23.95 8.65 13.47
N LEU A 61 23.60 7.45 13.01
CA LEU A 61 22.34 6.80 13.36
C LEU A 61 22.40 6.18 14.76
N SER A 62 21.51 6.63 15.65
CA SER A 62 21.27 5.98 16.94
C SER A 62 20.45 4.69 16.77
N GLU A 63 20.41 3.84 17.79
CA GLU A 63 19.55 2.64 17.77
C GLU A 63 18.07 2.99 17.65
N SER A 64 17.62 4.07 18.30
CA SER A 64 16.26 4.61 18.12
C SER A 64 15.99 5.04 16.68
N ASP A 65 16.96 5.68 16.02
CA ASP A 65 16.85 6.05 14.61
C ASP A 65 16.75 4.80 13.72
N ARG A 66 17.46 3.71 14.04
CA ARG A 66 17.42 2.45 13.26
C ARG A 66 16.05 1.81 13.34
N LEU A 67 15.48 1.77 14.54
CA LEU A 67 14.14 1.25 14.77
C LEU A 67 13.09 2.08 14.03
N LEU A 68 13.21 3.40 14.08
CA LEU A 68 12.31 4.32 13.38
C LEU A 68 12.42 4.18 11.85
N LEU A 69 13.64 4.09 11.31
CA LEU A 69 13.85 3.87 9.88
C LEU A 69 13.25 2.54 9.43
N ARG A 70 13.39 1.48 10.24
CA ARG A 70 12.76 0.19 9.98
C ARG A 70 11.24 0.29 10.00
N SER A 71 10.65 1.00 10.97
CA SER A 71 9.20 1.15 11.04
C SER A 71 8.65 1.95 9.86
N LEU A 72 9.34 3.02 9.43
CA LEU A 72 8.94 3.80 8.26
C LEU A 72 8.92 2.93 7.00
N ARG A 73 9.93 2.08 6.81
CA ARG A 73 9.97 1.14 5.67
C ARG A 73 8.82 0.14 5.70
N VAL A 74 8.56 -0.49 6.85
CA VAL A 74 7.45 -1.45 6.97
C VAL A 74 6.10 -0.78 6.69
N SER A 75 5.88 0.43 7.22
CA SER A 75 4.66 1.20 6.95
C SER A 75 4.50 1.55 5.47
N ALA A 76 5.59 1.91 4.78
CA ALA A 76 5.59 2.18 3.35
C ALA A 76 5.26 0.91 2.54
N ASP A 77 5.86 -0.23 2.88
CA ASP A 77 5.59 -1.52 2.23
C ASP A 77 4.12 -1.93 2.40
N TYR A 78 3.57 -1.74 3.59
CA TYR A 78 2.17 -2.03 3.90
C TYR A 78 1.22 -1.12 3.10
N LEU A 79 1.53 0.17 2.99
CA LEU A 79 0.75 1.08 2.17
C LEU A 79 0.80 0.66 0.70
N MET A 80 1.97 0.33 0.17
CA MET A 80 2.14 -0.11 -1.21
C MET A 80 1.32 -1.38 -1.50
N LEU A 81 1.32 -2.35 -0.58
CA LEU A 81 0.53 -3.57 -0.71
C LEU A 81 -0.97 -3.26 -0.77
N LYS A 82 -1.47 -2.39 0.13
CA LYS A 82 -2.88 -1.98 0.12
C LYS A 82 -3.27 -1.24 -1.15
N LYS A 83 -2.40 -0.37 -1.66
CA LYS A 83 -2.61 0.31 -2.95
C LYS A 83 -2.73 -0.69 -4.09
N ALA A 84 -1.78 -1.62 -4.19
CA ALA A 84 -1.78 -2.65 -5.23
C ALA A 84 -3.04 -3.53 -5.16
N TYR A 85 -3.40 -3.99 -3.95
CA TYR A 85 -4.59 -4.80 -3.75
C TYR A 85 -5.88 -4.05 -4.08
N SER A 86 -5.96 -2.77 -3.72
CA SER A 86 -7.09 -1.92 -4.09
C SER A 86 -7.27 -1.85 -5.62
N TYR A 87 -6.19 -1.69 -6.38
CA TYR A 87 -6.27 -1.68 -7.84
C TYR A 87 -6.71 -3.02 -8.43
N GLU A 88 -6.29 -4.14 -7.84
CA GLU A 88 -6.78 -5.46 -8.25
C GLU A 88 -8.28 -5.64 -7.95
N LEU A 89 -8.75 -5.15 -6.80
CA LEU A 89 -10.19 -5.14 -6.46
C LEU A 89 -11.00 -4.26 -7.40
N LEU A 90 -10.48 -3.09 -7.78
CA LEU A 90 -11.11 -2.20 -8.76
C LEU A 90 -11.29 -2.92 -10.10
N LYS A 91 -10.23 -3.56 -10.62
CA LYS A 91 -10.30 -4.37 -11.85
C LYS A 91 -11.32 -5.51 -11.71
N TRP A 92 -11.30 -6.22 -10.59
CA TRP A 92 -12.22 -7.33 -10.31
C TRP A 92 -13.70 -6.87 -10.28
N LYS A 93 -13.98 -5.68 -9.73
CA LYS A 93 -15.32 -5.06 -9.73
C LYS A 93 -15.71 -4.44 -11.08
N GLY A 94 -14.87 -4.55 -12.11
CA GLY A 94 -15.14 -4.04 -13.46
C GLY A 94 -14.84 -2.55 -13.64
N TYR A 95 -14.13 -1.92 -12.70
CA TYR A 95 -13.69 -0.53 -12.84
C TYR A 95 -12.54 -0.45 -13.84
N SER A 96 -12.73 0.32 -14.92
CA SER A 96 -11.66 0.61 -15.87
C SER A 96 -10.74 1.66 -15.27
N LEU A 97 -9.54 1.24 -14.88
CA LEU A 97 -8.54 2.17 -14.40
C LEU A 97 -8.17 3.16 -15.53
N PRO A 98 -8.18 4.47 -15.25
CA PRO A 98 -7.68 5.45 -16.22
C PRO A 98 -6.20 5.14 -16.52
N ASN A 99 -5.75 5.48 -17.73
CA ASN A 99 -4.39 5.18 -18.18
C ASN A 99 -3.38 5.78 -17.19
N PHE A 100 -2.22 5.14 -16.98
CA PHE A 100 -1.27 5.47 -15.90
C PHE A 100 -0.96 6.97 -15.79
N GLU A 101 -0.91 7.69 -16.91
CA GLU A 101 -0.70 9.16 -16.96
C GLU A 101 -1.77 10.01 -16.27
N GLN A 102 -2.98 9.49 -16.08
CA GLN A 102 -4.09 10.18 -15.41
C GLN A 102 -4.12 9.95 -13.89
N LEU A 103 -3.30 9.03 -13.37
CA LEU A 103 -3.22 8.70 -11.94
C LEU A 103 -2.07 9.40 -11.21
N ILE A 104 -1.21 10.14 -11.94
CA ILE A 104 -0.01 10.82 -11.43
C ILE A 104 -0.17 12.35 -11.32
N ASN A 105 -1.36 12.88 -11.62
CA ASN A 105 -1.68 14.30 -11.49
C ASN A 105 -2.33 14.62 -10.14
#